data_AF-F5XM03-F1
#
_entry.id   AF-F5XM03-F1
#
_cell.length_a   1.000
_cell.length_b   1.000
_cell.length_c   1.000
_cell.angle_alpha   90.00
_cell.angle_beta   90.00
_cell.angle_gamma   90.00
#
_symmetry.space_group_name_H-M   'P 1'
#
loop_
_entity.id
_entity.type
_entity.pdbx_description
1 polymer ?
#
loop_
_entity_poly.entity_id
_entity_poly.type
_entity_poly.pdbx_seq_one_letter_code
_entity_poly.pdbx_strand_id
1 'polypeptide(L)'
;MTETHTGIAVTDRVRARVADLLGGRDLDPADDATPLADLDPDRYDSLGVLDCVAAVEDEFDISIDLVDDDLRVTFRSVSSISELVRRRLADAEALGWT
;
A
#
# COMPACT_ATOMS: atom_id res chain seq x y z
N MET A 1 -8.79 -5.40 -23.37
CA MET A 1 -9.12 -6.24 -22.20
C MET A 1 -7.85 -6.38 -21.35
N THR A 2 -7.37 -5.31 -20.73
CA THR A 2 -6.09 -5.31 -19.96
C THR A 2 -6.14 -4.43 -18.72
N GLU A 3 -7.29 -3.88 -18.35
CA GLU A 3 -7.36 -2.88 -17.26
C GLU A 3 -7.68 -3.48 -15.88
N THR A 4 -8.24 -4.70 -15.82
CA THR A 4 -8.61 -5.33 -14.53
C THR A 4 -7.47 -6.15 -13.90
N HIS A 5 -6.49 -6.61 -14.70
CA HIS A 5 -5.40 -7.46 -14.20
C HIS A 5 -4.41 -6.69 -13.31
N THR A 6 -4.14 -5.42 -13.64
CA THR A 6 -3.21 -4.57 -12.86
C THR A 6 -3.77 -4.24 -11.48
N GLY A 7 -5.07 -3.94 -11.38
CA GLY A 7 -5.69 -3.54 -10.10
C GLY A 7 -5.68 -4.64 -9.03
N ILE A 8 -5.95 -5.89 -9.44
CA ILE A 8 -5.89 -7.07 -8.56
C ILE A 8 -4.42 -7.36 -8.19
N ALA A 9 -3.50 -7.26 -9.16
CA ALA A 9 -2.08 -7.49 -8.92
C ALA A 9 -1.46 -6.47 -7.93
N VAL A 10 -1.85 -5.19 -8.00
CA VAL A 10 -1.37 -4.17 -7.05
C VAL A 10 -1.82 -4.50 -5.63
N THR A 11 -3.10 -4.82 -5.43
CA THR A 11 -3.62 -5.11 -4.09
C THR A 11 -2.99 -6.36 -3.49
N ASP A 12 -2.80 -7.42 -4.27
CA ASP A 12 -2.14 -8.63 -3.79
C ASP A 12 -0.67 -8.37 -3.38
N ARG A 13 0.05 -7.55 -4.15
CA ARG A 13 1.44 -7.16 -3.80
C ARG A 13 1.50 -6.29 -2.57
N VAL A 14 0.63 -5.29 -2.45
CA VAL A 14 0.54 -4.46 -1.24
C VAL A 14 0.22 -5.35 -0.04
N ARG A 15 -0.75 -6.27 -0.18
CA ARG A 15 -1.10 -7.22 0.89
C ARG A 15 0.10 -8.06 1.30
N ALA A 16 0.86 -8.60 0.35
CA ALA A 16 2.05 -9.39 0.63
C ALA A 16 3.13 -8.58 1.36
N ARG A 17 3.32 -7.30 1.02
CA ARG A 17 4.26 -6.42 1.72
C ARG A 17 3.81 -6.08 3.13
N VAL A 18 2.53 -5.77 3.31
CA VAL A 18 1.97 -5.53 4.65
C VAL A 18 2.05 -6.80 5.50
N ALA A 19 1.75 -7.98 4.93
CA ALA A 19 1.90 -9.27 5.59
C ALA A 19 3.33 -9.50 6.12
N ASP A 20 4.35 -9.18 5.32
CA ASP A 20 5.76 -9.28 5.71
C ASP A 20 6.09 -8.37 6.91
N LEU A 21 5.65 -7.11 6.86
CA LEU A 21 5.83 -6.12 7.93
C LEU A 21 5.18 -6.55 9.25
N LEU A 22 4.00 -7.16 9.17
CA LEU A 22 3.29 -7.70 10.34
C LEU A 22 3.86 -9.05 10.83
N GLY A 23 5.07 -9.42 10.38
CA GLY A 23 5.79 -10.60 10.84
C GLY A 23 5.58 -11.84 9.98
N GLY A 24 5.29 -11.66 8.69
CA GLY A 24 5.09 -12.76 7.73
C GLY A 24 3.80 -13.52 7.95
N ARG A 25 2.78 -12.87 8.53
CA ARG A 25 1.45 -13.47 8.69
C ARG A 25 0.65 -13.32 7.41
N ASP A 26 -0.03 -14.38 7.00
CA ASP A 26 -0.93 -14.30 5.84
C ASP A 26 -2.12 -13.39 6.20
N LEU A 27 -2.37 -12.39 5.37
CA LEU A 27 -3.52 -11.50 5.50
C LEU A 27 -4.64 -12.00 4.60
N ASP A 28 -5.85 -12.10 5.12
CA ASP A 28 -7.00 -12.49 4.30
C ASP A 28 -7.43 -11.31 3.42
N PRO A 29 -7.75 -11.52 2.12
CA PRO A 29 -8.29 -10.47 1.27
C PRO A 29 -9.58 -9.83 1.82
N ALA A 30 -10.34 -10.54 2.66
CA ALA A 30 -11.50 -9.97 3.35
C ALA A 30 -11.11 -8.85 4.33
N ASP A 31 -9.87 -8.83 4.82
CA ASP A 31 -9.33 -7.83 5.75
C ASP A 31 -8.72 -6.62 5.04
N ASP A 32 -8.77 -6.54 3.71
CA ASP A 32 -8.15 -5.44 2.97
C ASP A 32 -8.71 -4.07 3.35
N ALA A 33 -9.96 -4.01 3.84
CA ALA A 33 -10.61 -2.80 4.33
C ALA A 33 -10.38 -2.56 5.83
N THR A 34 -9.88 -3.56 6.55
CA THR A 34 -9.62 -3.50 7.98
C THR A 34 -8.41 -2.60 8.25
N PRO A 35 -8.48 -1.73 9.28
CA PRO A 35 -7.33 -0.92 9.66
C PRO A 35 -6.14 -1.79 10.09
N LEU A 36 -4.95 -1.52 9.55
CA LEU A 36 -3.72 -2.26 9.88
C LEU A 36 -3.35 -2.16 11.37
N ALA A 37 -3.66 -1.03 12.00
CA ALA A 37 -3.50 -0.84 13.44
C ALA A 37 -4.48 -1.68 14.28
N ASP A 38 -5.64 -2.09 13.74
CA ASP A 38 -6.58 -3.00 14.42
C ASP A 38 -6.12 -4.46 14.27
N LEU A 39 -5.49 -4.73 13.13
CA LEU A 39 -4.93 -6.02 12.77
C LEU A 39 -3.69 -6.39 13.61
N ASP A 40 -2.76 -5.47 13.83
CA ASP A 40 -1.58 -5.69 14.70
C ASP A 40 -1.07 -4.35 15.26
N PRO A 41 -1.64 -3.85 16.38
CA PRO A 41 -1.28 -2.55 16.93
C PRO A 41 0.18 -2.48 17.45
N ASP A 42 0.75 -3.61 17.86
CA ASP A 42 2.12 -3.67 18.38
C ASP A 42 3.18 -3.51 17.27
N ARG A 43 2.90 -4.00 16.06
CA ARG A 43 3.81 -3.87 14.91
C ARG A 43 3.49 -2.67 14.03
N TYR A 44 2.23 -2.26 13.98
CA TYR A 44 1.77 -1.19 13.11
C TYR A 44 1.50 0.10 13.90
N ASP A 45 2.56 0.68 14.44
CA ASP A 45 2.58 2.03 15.04
C ASP A 45 3.10 3.09 14.05
N SER A 46 3.24 4.34 14.47
CA SER A 46 3.75 5.46 13.69
C SER A 46 5.09 5.21 12.98
N LEU A 47 5.98 4.37 13.53
CA LEU A 47 7.22 3.96 12.86
C LEU A 47 7.01 2.83 11.84
N GLY A 48 6.12 1.88 12.14
CA GLY A 48 5.75 0.80 11.21
C GLY A 48 5.06 1.31 9.96
N VAL A 49 4.31 2.42 10.08
CA VAL A 49 3.75 3.14 8.92
C VAL A 49 4.86 3.64 7.99
N LEU A 50 5.93 4.23 8.52
CA LEU A 50 7.04 4.72 7.69
C LEU A 50 7.80 3.58 7.01
N ASP A 51 7.99 2.46 7.70
CA ASP A 51 8.59 1.25 7.11
C ASP A 51 7.70 0.70 5.98
N CYS A 52 6.38 0.73 6.18
CA CYS A 52 5.40 0.36 5.15
C CYS A 52 5.44 1.31 3.95
N VAL A 53 5.59 2.61 4.18
CA VAL A 53 5.75 3.59 3.09
C VAL A 53 6.98 3.25 2.27
N ALA A 54 8.14 3.11 2.92
CA ALA A 54 9.40 2.83 2.25
C ALA A 54 9.35 1.51 1.45
N ALA A 55 8.74 0.46 2.02
CA ALA A 55 8.57 -0.82 1.34
C ALA A 55 7.65 -0.73 0.10
N VAL A 56 6.62 0.10 0.15
CA VAL A 56 5.71 0.33 -0.99
C VAL A 56 6.36 1.21 -2.06
N GLU A 57 7.12 2.24 -1.66
CA GLU A 57 7.89 3.06 -2.59
C GLU A 57 8.91 2.22 -3.38
N ASP A 58 9.67 1.37 -2.69
CA ASP A 58 10.65 0.46 -3.29
C ASP A 58 9.99 -0.58 -4.21
N GLU A 59 8.89 -1.19 -3.80
CA GLU A 59 8.21 -2.24 -4.58
C GLU A 59 7.63 -1.72 -5.91
N PHE A 60 7.09 -0.50 -5.91
CA PHE A 60 6.36 0.04 -7.06
C PHE A 60 7.13 1.13 -7.81
N ASP A 61 8.35 1.47 -7.39
CA ASP A 61 9.17 2.57 -7.92
C ASP A 61 8.38 3.90 -7.95
N ILE A 62 7.63 4.16 -6.89
CA ILE A 62 6.84 5.38 -6.73
C ILE A 62 7.42 6.25 -5.61
N SER A 63 7.18 7.55 -5.69
CA SER A 63 7.47 8.48 -4.60
C SER A 63 6.16 8.85 -3.91
N ILE A 64 6.11 8.74 -2.59
CA ILE A 64 4.96 9.09 -1.74
C ILE A 64 5.30 10.36 -0.98
N ASP A 65 4.43 11.37 -1.09
CA ASP A 65 4.69 12.64 -0.44
C ASP A 65 4.16 12.61 1.00
N LEU A 66 5.05 12.52 1.98
CA LEU A 66 4.69 12.43 3.40
C LEU A 66 4.05 13.72 3.97
N VAL A 67 4.10 14.82 3.23
CA VAL A 67 3.58 16.13 3.65
C VAL A 67 2.18 16.36 3.09
N ASP A 68 1.93 15.93 1.85
CA ASP A 68 0.66 16.07 1.13
C ASP A 68 -0.26 14.86 1.37
N ASP A 69 0.27 13.63 1.41
CA ASP A 69 -0.50 12.45 1.75
C ASP A 69 -0.56 12.25 3.27
N ASP A 70 -1.76 12.39 3.84
CA ASP A 70 -2.01 12.06 5.24
C ASP A 70 -1.87 10.54 5.46
N LEU A 71 -0.68 10.13 5.93
CA LEU A 71 -0.34 8.73 6.19
C LEU A 71 -1.37 8.03 7.10
N ARG A 72 -2.05 8.76 8.00
CA ARG A 72 -3.05 8.15 8.89
C ARG A 72 -4.30 7.72 8.15
N VAL A 73 -4.57 8.34 7.01
CA VAL A 73 -5.70 8.01 6.13
C VAL A 73 -5.24 7.06 5.03
N THR A 74 -4.12 7.37 4.38
CA THR A 74 -3.67 6.65 3.20
C THR A 74 -3.04 5.29 3.53
N PHE A 75 -2.31 5.20 4.64
CA PHE A 75 -1.71 3.95 5.14
C PHE A 75 -2.54 3.28 6.24
N ARG A 76 -3.85 3.53 6.22
CA ARG A 76 -4.80 2.96 7.18
C ARG A 76 -5.08 1.48 6.93
N SER A 77 -5.24 1.08 5.68
CA SER A 77 -5.63 -0.27 5.25
C SER A 77 -4.99 -0.63 3.91
N VAL A 78 -4.93 -1.93 3.59
CA VAL A 78 -4.41 -2.42 2.30
C VAL A 78 -5.17 -1.80 1.13
N SER A 79 -6.48 -1.59 1.27
CA SER A 79 -7.33 -0.97 0.25
C SER A 79 -6.92 0.47 -0.04
N SER A 80 -6.70 1.28 1.00
CA SER A 80 -6.29 2.67 0.86
C SER A 80 -4.90 2.80 0.24
N ILE A 81 -3.96 1.95 0.66
CA ILE A 81 -2.61 1.90 0.08
C ILE A 81 -2.68 1.50 -1.40
N SER A 82 -3.48 0.47 -1.72
CA SER A 82 -3.67 0.02 -3.10
C SER A 82 -4.23 1.13 -3.99
N GLU A 83 -5.19 1.91 -3.48
CA GLU A 83 -5.77 3.03 -4.21
C GLU A 83 -4.74 4.15 -4.47
N LEU A 84 -3.92 4.47 -3.47
CA LEU A 84 -2.80 5.41 -3.63
C LEU A 84 -1.83 4.93 -4.71
N VAL A 85 -1.36 3.69 -4.62
CA VAL A 85 -0.39 3.13 -5.57
C VAL A 85 -0.96 3.16 -6.99
N ARG A 86 -2.23 2.77 -7.17
CA ARG A 86 -2.89 2.85 -8.48
C ARG A 86 -2.94 4.27 -9.02
N ARG A 87 -3.26 5.26 -8.18
CA ARG A 87 -3.25 6.68 -8.55
C ARG A 87 -1.86 7.10 -9.02
N ARG A 88 -0.83 6.83 -8.22
CA ARG A 88 0.57 7.18 -8.54
C ARG A 88 1.07 6.52 -9.83
N LEU A 89 0.76 5.24 -10.05
CA LEU A 89 1.11 4.55 -11.29
C LEU A 89 0.39 5.16 -12.50
N ALA A 90 -0.89 5.50 -12.36
CA ALA A 90 -1.64 6.17 -13.43
C ALA A 90 -1.10 7.59 -13.72
N ASP A 91 -0.71 8.34 -12.69
CA ASP A 91 -0.06 9.66 -12.84
C ASP A 91 1.29 9.53 -13.56
N ALA A 92 2.11 8.52 -13.21
CA ALA A 92 3.40 8.26 -13.87
C ALA A 92 3.22 7.90 -15.35
N GLU A 93 2.22 7.08 -15.67
CA GLU A 93 1.87 6.74 -17.06
C GLU A 93 1.38 7.98 -17.82
N ALA A 94 0.54 8.81 -17.20
CA ALA A 94 0.03 10.05 -17.80
C ALA A 94 1.13 11.10 -18.06
N LEU A 95 2.17 11.14 -17.22
CA LEU A 95 3.32 12.02 -17.36
C LEU A 95 4.36 11.53 -18.39
N GLY A 96 4.19 10.33 -18.94
CA GLY A 96 4.94 9.84 -20.10
C GLY A 96 6.42 9.54 -19.83
N TRP A 97 6.78 9.15 -18.61
CA TRP A 97 8.12 8.63 -18.32
C TRP A 97 8.19 7.15 -18.74
N THR A 98 8.54 6.90 -20.00
CA THR A 98 8.96 5.60 -20.55
C THR A 98 10.33 5.76 -21.21
#